data_AF-A0A1F8W5Q5-F1
#
_entry.id   AF-A0A1F8W5Q5-F1
#
_cell.length_a   1.000
_cell.length_b   1.000
_cell.length_c   1.000
_cell.angle_alpha   90.00
_cell.angle_beta   90.00
_cell.angle_gamma   90.00
#
_symmetry.space_group_name_H-M   'P 1'
#
loop_
_entity.id
_entity.type
_entity.pdbx_description
1 polymer ?
#
loop_
_entity_poly.entity_id
_entity_poly.type
_entity_poly.pdbx_seq_one_letter_code
_entity_poly.pdbx_strand_id
1 'polypeptide(L)'
;MANVVNWISVPAFFLYILCMAIAPWVQGGWDWIYVQSVWDRWQTLNTGVLAFGASVIALNISRYHTNKQRERRFVAAKAFLPHALSELIAYYKQCAKLLQEAWDLFENEELRAPITLNTVAPELPRDHQDIFNRCIEQAEPDVADYLAKILMRLQIHNARMKEMYLSLTQGDHTLVLQQNVMSYLYSLAQLQVAANKLFPFARGMKTFDNTNPTWDDYRNAYANLDFWWEDFQDLEGFTKRALERENAV
;
A
#
# COMPACT_ATOMS: atom_id res chain seq x y z
N MET A 1 19.28 3.77 -13.73
CA MET A 1 20.76 3.91 -13.69
C MET A 1 21.50 2.57 -13.55
N ALA A 2 21.19 1.70 -12.57
CA ALA A 2 21.86 0.40 -12.39
C ALA A 2 21.93 -0.49 -13.64
N ASN A 3 20.77 -0.68 -14.27
CA ASN A 3 20.64 -1.52 -15.47
C ASN A 3 21.39 -0.90 -16.65
N VAL A 4 21.44 0.44 -16.73
CA VAL A 4 22.18 1.18 -17.77
C VAL A 4 23.69 1.01 -17.57
N VAL A 5 24.17 1.13 -16.33
CA VAL A 5 25.59 0.90 -16.00
C VAL A 5 25.98 -0.53 -16.32
N ASN A 6 25.20 -1.54 -15.92
CA ASN A 6 25.50 -2.93 -16.24
C ASN A 6 25.45 -3.20 -17.76
N TRP A 7 24.47 -2.62 -18.47
CA TRP A 7 24.31 -2.82 -19.90
C TRP A 7 25.44 -2.21 -20.73
N ILE A 8 26.04 -1.11 -20.28
CA ILE A 8 27.21 -0.50 -20.94
C ILE A 8 28.52 -1.15 -20.48
N SER A 9 28.62 -1.47 -19.19
CA SER A 9 29.86 -1.97 -18.58
C SER A 9 30.16 -3.40 -19.02
N VAL A 10 29.17 -4.29 -19.13
CA VAL A 10 29.39 -5.69 -19.51
C VAL A 10 29.99 -5.82 -20.93
N PRO A 11 29.45 -5.17 -21.98
CA PRO A 11 30.08 -5.17 -23.30
C PRO A 11 31.47 -4.51 -23.33
N ALA A 12 31.67 -3.43 -22.57
CA ALA A 12 32.96 -2.76 -22.48
C ALA A 12 34.03 -3.64 -21.81
N PHE A 13 33.67 -4.36 -20.74
CA PHE A 13 34.54 -5.36 -20.11
C PHE A 13 34.87 -6.51 -21.06
N PHE A 14 33.87 -6.98 -21.81
CA PHE A 14 34.09 -8.03 -22.79
C PHE A 14 35.05 -7.59 -23.90
N LEU A 15 34.86 -6.38 -24.45
CA LEU A 15 35.76 -5.78 -25.43
C LEU A 15 37.18 -5.60 -24.86
N TYR A 16 37.29 -5.13 -23.61
CA TYR A 16 38.58 -5.01 -22.93
C TYR A 16 39.30 -6.36 -22.81
N ILE A 17 38.60 -7.44 -22.44
CA ILE A 17 39.17 -8.79 -22.37
C ILE A 17 39.65 -9.24 -23.75
N LEU A 18 38.86 -9.02 -24.81
CA LEU A 18 39.28 -9.33 -26.18
C LEU A 18 40.56 -8.57 -26.56
N CYS A 19 40.62 -7.27 -26.27
CA CYS A 19 41.75 -6.41 -26.65
C CYS A 19 43.01 -6.64 -25.81
N MET A 20 42.90 -6.97 -24.52
CA MET A 20 44.06 -7.05 -23.61
C MET A 20 44.49 -8.48 -23.31
N ALA A 21 43.59 -9.46 -23.38
CA ALA A 21 43.91 -10.85 -23.06
C ALA A 21 43.96 -11.78 -24.29
N ILE A 22 43.35 -11.40 -25.43
CA ILE A 22 43.30 -12.27 -26.63
C ILE A 22 44.11 -11.67 -27.79
N ALA A 23 43.87 -10.41 -28.15
CA ALA A 23 44.56 -9.77 -29.28
C ALA A 23 46.10 -9.75 -29.18
N PRO A 24 46.73 -9.49 -28.01
CA PRO A 24 48.20 -9.44 -27.91
C PRO A 24 48.85 -10.80 -28.16
N TRP A 25 48.19 -11.89 -27.77
CA TRP A 25 48.67 -13.25 -28.02
C TRP A 25 48.64 -13.60 -29.51
N VAL A 26 47.58 -13.20 -30.21
CA VAL A 26 47.43 -13.44 -31.66
C VAL A 26 48.42 -12.59 -32.45
N GLN A 27 48.55 -11.30 -32.11
CA GLN A 27 49.45 -10.37 -32.82
C GLN A 27 50.93 -10.61 -32.51
N GLY A 28 51.24 -11.05 -31.28
CA GLY A 28 52.60 -11.37 -30.85
C GLY A 28 53.06 -12.77 -31.24
N GLY A 29 52.26 -13.56 -31.96
CA GLY A 29 52.64 -14.92 -32.35
C GLY A 29 52.93 -15.85 -31.16
N TRP A 30 52.18 -15.68 -30.07
CA TRP A 30 52.41 -16.37 -28.79
C TRP A 30 53.70 -16.03 -28.04
N ASP A 31 54.37 -14.92 -28.39
CA ASP A 31 55.51 -14.40 -27.64
C ASP A 31 55.06 -13.69 -26.35
N TRP A 32 55.52 -14.22 -25.21
CA TRP A 32 55.26 -13.67 -23.89
C TRP A 32 55.84 -12.26 -23.69
N ILE A 33 57.02 -11.99 -24.26
CA ILE A 33 57.69 -10.69 -24.10
C ILE A 33 56.86 -9.58 -24.73
N TYR A 34 56.29 -9.86 -25.91
CA TYR A 34 55.37 -8.94 -26.57
C TYR A 34 54.12 -8.67 -25.72
N VAL A 35 53.45 -9.70 -25.21
CA VAL A 35 52.26 -9.57 -24.36
C VAL A 35 52.56 -8.70 -23.13
N GLN A 36 53.67 -8.98 -22.44
CA GLN A 36 54.09 -8.21 -21.27
C GLN A 36 54.33 -6.73 -21.61
N SER A 37 54.97 -6.44 -22.75
CA SER A 37 55.21 -5.06 -23.19
C SER A 37 53.92 -4.27 -23.47
N VAL A 38 52.89 -4.93 -24.00
CA VAL A 38 51.57 -4.32 -24.20
C VAL A 38 50.93 -4.01 -22.85
N TRP A 39 50.99 -4.93 -21.90
CA TRP A 39 50.41 -4.72 -20.57
C TRP A 39 51.12 -3.62 -19.78
N ASP A 40 52.45 -3.56 -19.84
CA ASP A 40 53.25 -2.54 -19.16
C ASP A 40 52.92 -1.14 -19.70
N ARG A 41 52.86 -0.99 -21.03
CA ARG A 41 52.52 0.28 -21.69
C ARG A 41 51.09 0.76 -21.39
N TRP A 42 50.16 -0.17 -21.18
CA TRP A 42 48.75 0.13 -20.90
C TRP A 42 48.38 -0.10 -19.42
N GLN A 43 49.36 -0.14 -18.52
CA GLN A 43 49.17 -0.46 -17.10
C GLN A 43 48.12 0.43 -16.43
N THR A 44 48.14 1.74 -16.70
CA THR A 44 47.15 2.69 -16.15
C THR A 44 45.73 2.38 -16.62
N LEU A 45 45.54 2.01 -17.90
CA LEU A 45 44.25 1.60 -18.43
C LEU A 45 43.78 0.31 -17.75
N ASN A 46 44.65 -0.70 -17.63
CA ASN A 46 44.32 -1.97 -16.99
C ASN A 46 43.90 -1.76 -15.53
N THR A 47 44.66 -0.94 -14.80
CA THR A 47 44.36 -0.57 -13.41
C THR A 47 43.01 0.15 -13.31
N GLY A 48 42.75 1.11 -14.21
CA GLY A 48 41.49 1.84 -14.25
C GLY A 48 40.28 0.94 -14.55
N VAL A 49 40.40 0.04 -15.52
CA VAL A 49 39.34 -0.92 -15.86
C VAL A 49 39.07 -1.88 -14.70
N LEU A 50 40.11 -2.42 -14.06
CA LEU A 50 39.93 -3.29 -12.89
C LEU A 50 39.26 -2.56 -11.72
N ALA A 51 39.70 -1.33 -11.41
CA ALA A 51 39.09 -0.51 -10.37
C ALA A 51 37.62 -0.20 -10.66
N PHE A 52 37.31 0.17 -11.91
CA PHE A 52 35.93 0.38 -12.35
C PHE A 52 35.09 -0.90 -12.21
N GLY A 53 35.63 -2.05 -12.60
CA GLY A 53 34.95 -3.35 -12.49
C GLY A 53 34.63 -3.73 -11.05
N ALA A 54 35.60 -3.55 -10.16
CA ALA A 54 35.40 -3.72 -8.73
C ALA A 54 34.27 -2.80 -8.20
N SER A 55 34.22 -1.54 -8.65
CA SER A 55 33.15 -0.60 -8.25
C SER A 55 31.76 -1.04 -8.74
N VAL A 56 31.65 -1.52 -9.99
CA VAL A 56 30.37 -2.01 -10.55
C VAL A 56 29.88 -3.25 -9.80
N ILE A 57 30.79 -4.19 -9.51
CA ILE A 57 30.48 -5.39 -8.72
C ILE A 57 30.03 -4.99 -7.31
N ALA A 58 30.77 -4.11 -6.62
CA ALA A 58 30.42 -3.63 -5.29
C ALA A 58 29.05 -2.93 -5.25
N LEU A 59 28.74 -2.09 -6.25
CA LEU A 59 27.43 -1.45 -6.38
C LEU A 59 26.31 -2.47 -6.58
N ASN A 60 26.52 -3.50 -7.39
CA ASN A 60 25.52 -4.55 -7.63
C ASN A 60 25.29 -5.39 -6.37
N ILE A 61 26.35 -5.76 -5.65
CA ILE A 61 26.28 -6.47 -4.37
C ILE A 61 25.50 -5.63 -3.35
N SER A 62 25.85 -4.36 -3.20
CA SER A 62 25.18 -3.43 -2.27
C SER A 62 23.67 -3.32 -2.57
N ARG A 63 23.29 -3.17 -3.85
CA ARG A 63 21.88 -3.15 -4.27
C ARG A 63 21.16 -4.47 -3.98
N TYR A 64 21.78 -5.59 -4.30
CA TYR A 64 21.20 -6.91 -4.05
C TYR A 64 20.94 -7.11 -2.56
N HIS A 65 21.91 -6.79 -1.69
CA HIS A 65 21.72 -6.85 -0.24
C HIS A 65 20.62 -5.90 0.25
N THR A 66 20.57 -4.67 -0.26
CA THR A 66 19.55 -3.69 0.12
C THR A 66 18.15 -4.17 -0.25
N ASN A 67 17.98 -4.68 -1.48
CA ASN A 67 16.70 -5.22 -1.94
C ASN A 67 16.28 -6.47 -1.15
N LYS A 68 17.22 -7.39 -0.91
CA LYS A 68 16.92 -8.60 -0.12
C LYS A 68 16.60 -8.26 1.34
N GLN A 69 17.26 -7.26 1.90
CA GLN A 69 16.95 -6.76 3.25
C GLN A 69 15.58 -6.09 3.30
N ARG A 70 15.24 -5.26 2.30
CA ARG A 70 13.90 -4.66 2.14
C ARG A 70 12.81 -5.73 2.08
N GLU A 71 13.00 -6.74 1.24
CA GLU A 71 12.07 -7.87 1.09
C GLU A 71 11.86 -8.62 2.42
N ARG A 72 12.94 -8.93 3.15
CA ARG A 72 12.85 -9.59 4.47
C ARG A 72 12.10 -8.72 5.48
N ARG A 73 12.37 -7.41 5.52
CA ARG A 73 11.68 -6.47 6.40
C ARG A 73 10.20 -6.37 6.04
N PHE A 74 9.87 -6.32 4.74
CA PHE A 74 8.50 -6.31 4.27
C PHE A 74 7.74 -7.57 4.68
N VAL A 75 8.33 -8.77 4.48
CA VAL A 75 7.72 -10.04 4.90
C VAL A 75 7.47 -10.05 6.42
N ALA A 76 8.43 -9.58 7.21
CA ALA A 76 8.28 -9.50 8.66
C ALA A 76 7.16 -8.52 9.08
N ALA A 77 7.09 -7.34 8.48
CA ALA A 77 6.03 -6.36 8.76
C ALA A 77 4.65 -6.88 8.33
N LYS A 78 4.58 -7.45 7.13
CA LYS A 78 3.36 -8.02 6.53
C LYS A 78 2.77 -9.15 7.39
N ALA A 79 3.58 -9.91 8.12
CA ALA A 79 3.10 -10.96 9.02
C ALA A 79 2.16 -10.44 10.13
N PHE A 80 2.29 -9.16 10.51
CA PHE A 80 1.42 -8.51 11.50
C PHE A 80 0.20 -7.81 10.88
N LEU A 81 0.18 -7.63 9.56
CA LEU A 81 -0.90 -6.93 8.86
C LEU A 81 -2.29 -7.58 9.08
N PRO A 82 -2.46 -8.92 9.10
CA PRO A 82 -3.77 -9.52 9.38
C PRO A 82 -4.32 -9.15 10.76
N HIS A 83 -3.44 -8.99 11.76
CA HIS A 83 -3.84 -8.58 13.10
C HIS A 83 -4.33 -7.13 13.09
N ALA A 84 -3.55 -6.20 12.52
CA ALA A 84 -3.95 -4.80 12.37
C ALA A 84 -5.29 -4.65 11.62
N LEU A 85 -5.49 -5.42 10.55
CA LEU A 85 -6.76 -5.42 9.81
C LEU A 85 -7.93 -5.93 10.64
N SER A 86 -7.69 -6.90 11.53
CA SER A 86 -8.73 -7.43 12.42
C SER A 86 -9.14 -6.39 13.47
N GLU A 87 -8.19 -5.63 14.01
CA GLU A 87 -8.49 -4.51 14.91
C GLU A 87 -9.29 -3.40 14.21
N LEU A 88 -8.92 -3.08 12.96
CA LEU A 88 -9.67 -2.13 12.16
C LEU A 88 -11.09 -2.61 11.87
N ILE A 89 -11.31 -3.90 11.57
CA ILE A 89 -12.65 -4.46 11.42
C ILE A 89 -13.46 -4.35 12.72
N ALA A 90 -12.84 -4.61 13.88
CA ALA A 90 -13.52 -4.45 15.16
C ALA A 90 -13.98 -3.01 15.38
N TYR A 91 -13.14 -2.03 15.02
CA TYR A 91 -13.51 -0.61 15.00
C TYR A 91 -14.63 -0.32 13.98
N TYR A 92 -14.57 -0.88 12.76
CA TYR A 92 -15.60 -0.69 11.74
C TYR A 92 -16.97 -1.16 12.22
N LYS A 93 -17.03 -2.27 12.95
CA LYS A 93 -18.28 -2.76 13.56
C LYS A 93 -18.83 -1.81 14.64
N GLN A 94 -17.98 -1.09 15.36
CA GLN A 94 -18.43 -0.06 16.32
C GLN A 94 -19.00 1.15 15.58
N CYS A 95 -18.30 1.63 14.54
CA CYS A 95 -18.81 2.69 13.66
C CYS A 95 -20.13 2.29 13.01
N ALA A 96 -20.26 1.02 12.62
CA ALA A 96 -21.45 0.50 11.99
C ALA A 96 -22.68 0.65 12.91
N LYS A 97 -22.56 0.20 14.16
CA LYS A 97 -23.62 0.33 15.17
C LYS A 97 -24.03 1.79 15.41
N LEU A 98 -23.05 2.70 15.51
CA LEU A 98 -23.33 4.13 15.67
C LEU A 98 -24.09 4.70 14.47
N LEU A 99 -23.70 4.33 13.25
CA LEU A 99 -24.37 4.78 12.03
C LEU A 99 -25.79 4.21 11.89
N GLN A 100 -26.02 2.98 12.30
CA GLN A 100 -27.35 2.37 12.35
C GLN A 100 -28.25 3.11 13.32
N GLU A 101 -27.78 3.32 14.55
CA GLU A 101 -28.55 4.06 15.55
C GLU A 101 -28.83 5.50 15.08
N ALA A 102 -27.85 6.16 14.47
CA ALA A 102 -28.07 7.48 13.88
C ALA A 102 -29.12 7.47 12.76
N TRP A 103 -29.16 6.42 11.93
CA TRP A 103 -30.14 6.26 10.87
C TRP A 103 -31.55 6.03 11.41
N ASP A 104 -31.70 5.14 12.39
CA ASP A 104 -32.99 4.82 13.01
C ASP A 104 -33.62 6.07 13.66
N LEU A 105 -32.81 6.97 14.21
CA LEU A 105 -33.29 8.25 14.74
C LEU A 105 -33.85 9.19 13.67
N PHE A 106 -33.36 9.12 12.42
CA PHE A 106 -33.95 9.87 11.30
C PHE A 106 -35.27 9.25 10.86
N GLU A 107 -35.36 7.92 10.80
CA GLU A 107 -36.58 7.22 10.36
C GLU A 107 -37.74 7.42 11.33
N ASN A 108 -37.46 7.45 12.63
CA ASN A 108 -38.47 7.66 13.67
C ASN A 108 -38.79 9.15 13.94
N GLU A 109 -38.21 10.08 13.16
CA GLU A 109 -38.33 11.54 13.38
C GLU A 109 -37.91 12.01 14.80
N GLU A 110 -37.08 11.21 15.48
CA GLU A 110 -36.64 11.45 16.86
C GLU A 110 -35.45 12.39 16.95
N LEU A 111 -34.98 12.92 15.82
CA LEU A 111 -33.76 13.73 15.74
C LEU A 111 -33.97 15.14 16.31
N ARG A 112 -33.98 15.25 17.65
CA ARG A 112 -33.91 16.49 18.41
C ARG A 112 -32.70 16.44 19.34
N ALA A 113 -31.55 16.87 18.84
CA ALA A 113 -30.36 16.97 19.67
C ALA A 113 -30.61 17.88 20.90
N PRO A 114 -30.03 17.55 22.07
CA PRO A 114 -29.19 16.40 22.35
C PRO A 114 -29.99 15.10 22.56
N ILE A 115 -29.50 13.99 21.98
CA ILE A 115 -30.10 12.65 22.13
C ILE A 115 -29.15 11.77 22.93
N THR A 116 -29.72 10.88 23.75
CA THR A 116 -28.94 9.83 24.42
C THR A 116 -28.79 8.66 23.46
N LEU A 117 -27.56 8.41 23.00
CA LEU A 117 -27.22 7.23 22.21
C LEU A 117 -26.96 6.03 23.12
N ASN A 118 -27.41 4.85 22.71
CA ASN A 118 -27.10 3.57 23.34
C ASN A 118 -25.68 3.12 22.97
N THR A 119 -25.20 3.53 21.79
CA THR A 119 -23.84 3.23 21.34
C THR A 119 -22.82 4.19 21.93
N VAL A 120 -21.66 3.63 22.31
CA VAL A 120 -20.50 4.41 22.76
C VAL A 120 -19.74 4.92 21.54
N ALA A 121 -19.14 6.10 21.65
CA ALA A 121 -18.26 6.67 20.63
C ALA A 121 -17.19 5.64 20.19
N PRO A 122 -17.08 5.31 18.89
CA PRO A 122 -16.07 4.39 18.39
C PRO A 122 -14.66 4.90 18.66
N GLU A 123 -13.82 4.08 19.28
CA GLU A 123 -12.42 4.43 19.54
C GLU A 123 -11.49 3.75 18.54
N LEU A 124 -10.76 4.57 17.77
CA LEU A 124 -9.78 4.06 16.82
C LEU A 124 -8.58 3.43 17.55
N PRO A 125 -8.24 2.15 17.29
CA PRO A 125 -7.06 1.50 17.86
C PRO A 125 -5.79 2.27 17.50
N ARG A 126 -4.77 2.28 18.36
CA ARG A 126 -3.51 3.02 18.07
C ARG A 126 -2.47 2.15 17.34
N ASP A 127 -2.48 0.85 17.60
CA ASP A 127 -1.36 -0.04 17.24
C ASP A 127 -1.29 -0.36 15.74
N HIS A 128 -2.39 -0.20 15.00
CA HIS A 128 -2.43 -0.42 13.55
C HIS A 128 -1.48 0.52 12.77
N GLN A 129 -1.23 1.73 13.26
CA GLN A 129 -0.46 2.76 12.54
C GLN A 129 0.98 2.31 12.30
N ASP A 130 1.61 1.75 13.34
CA ASP A 130 3.00 1.28 13.27
C ASP A 130 3.16 0.10 12.31
N ILE A 131 2.17 -0.79 12.26
CA ILE A 131 2.18 -1.95 11.36
C ILE A 131 2.02 -1.49 9.90
N PHE A 132 1.08 -0.58 9.64
CA PHE A 132 0.90 -0.02 8.30
C PHE A 132 2.12 0.78 7.85
N ASN A 133 2.69 1.64 8.70
CA ASN A 133 3.91 2.42 8.38
C ASN A 133 5.07 1.49 7.99
N ARG A 134 5.35 0.46 8.79
CA ARG A 134 6.40 -0.51 8.48
C ARG A 134 6.16 -1.27 7.17
N CYS A 135 4.90 -1.55 6.84
CA CYS A 135 4.56 -2.17 5.56
C CYS A 135 4.78 -1.20 4.40
N ILE A 136 4.29 0.05 4.51
CA ILE A 136 4.40 1.09 3.48
C ILE A 136 5.86 1.39 3.14
N GLU A 137 6.73 1.52 4.15
CA GLU A 137 8.15 1.82 3.95
C GLU A 137 8.91 0.77 3.12
N GLN A 138 8.46 -0.48 3.15
CA GLN A 138 9.20 -1.61 2.56
C GLN A 138 8.46 -2.24 1.36
N ALA A 139 7.20 -1.87 1.15
CA ALA A 139 6.33 -2.37 0.09
C ALA A 139 6.77 -1.92 -1.31
N GLU A 140 6.26 -2.63 -2.31
CA GLU A 140 6.26 -2.13 -3.69
C GLU A 140 5.31 -0.92 -3.81
N PRO A 141 5.55 -0.01 -4.78
CA PRO A 141 4.83 1.27 -4.84
C PRO A 141 3.30 1.15 -4.87
N ASP A 142 2.78 0.13 -5.55
CA ASP A 142 1.34 -0.16 -5.65
C ASP A 142 0.73 -0.57 -4.31
N VAL A 143 1.37 -1.48 -3.59
CA VAL A 143 0.94 -1.92 -2.25
C VAL A 143 1.09 -0.77 -1.25
N ALA A 144 2.19 -0.01 -1.32
CA ALA A 144 2.43 1.14 -0.45
C ALA A 144 1.34 2.21 -0.60
N ASP A 145 1.00 2.57 -1.84
CA ASP A 145 -0.06 3.54 -2.15
C ASP A 145 -1.44 3.05 -1.66
N TYR A 146 -1.74 1.76 -1.86
CA TYR A 146 -3.00 1.18 -1.38
C TYR A 146 -3.13 1.21 0.15
N LEU A 147 -2.07 0.84 0.88
CA LEU A 147 -2.04 0.90 2.33
C LEU A 147 -2.17 2.34 2.84
N ALA A 148 -1.49 3.29 2.20
CA ALA A 148 -1.59 4.71 2.54
C ALA A 148 -3.00 5.25 2.30
N LYS A 149 -3.67 4.86 1.21
CA LYS A 149 -5.07 5.21 0.91
C LYS A 149 -6.03 4.70 1.97
N ILE A 150 -5.83 3.49 2.50
CA ILE A 150 -6.63 2.97 3.62
C ILE A 150 -6.48 3.88 4.85
N LEU A 151 -5.24 4.20 5.25
CA LEU A 151 -5.00 5.06 6.42
C LEU A 151 -5.62 6.45 6.25
N MET A 152 -5.47 7.05 5.07
CA MET A 152 -6.07 8.35 4.77
C MET A 152 -7.60 8.31 4.89
N ARG A 153 -8.25 7.33 4.26
CA ARG A 153 -9.71 7.17 4.33
C ARG A 153 -10.19 6.87 5.75
N LEU A 154 -9.42 6.08 6.51
CA LEU A 154 -9.69 5.75 7.91
C LEU A 154 -9.68 7.00 8.79
N GLN A 155 -8.68 7.86 8.63
CA GLN A 155 -8.57 9.10 9.39
C GLN A 155 -9.74 10.04 9.10
N ILE A 156 -10.12 10.18 7.82
CA ILE A 156 -11.28 10.98 7.40
C ILE A 156 -12.57 10.43 8.01
N HIS A 157 -12.78 9.11 7.94
CA HIS A 157 -13.96 8.47 8.50
C HIS A 157 -14.02 8.64 10.02
N ASN A 158 -12.91 8.40 10.73
CA ASN A 158 -12.85 8.57 12.18
C ASN A 158 -13.13 10.00 12.64
N ALA A 159 -12.63 11.01 11.93
CA ALA A 159 -12.93 12.41 12.23
C ALA A 159 -14.43 12.69 12.09
N ARG A 160 -15.05 12.23 10.99
CA ARG A 160 -16.49 12.34 10.75
C ARG A 160 -17.33 11.65 11.81
N MET A 161 -16.88 10.49 12.30
CA MET A 161 -17.60 9.75 13.34
C MET A 161 -17.57 10.44 14.69
N LYS A 162 -16.43 11.02 15.06
CA LYS A 162 -16.31 11.83 16.27
C LYS A 162 -17.19 13.08 16.19
N GLU A 163 -17.13 13.78 15.07
CA GLU A 163 -17.94 14.99 14.84
C GLU A 163 -19.44 14.67 14.94
N MET A 164 -19.91 13.64 14.23
CA MET A 164 -21.32 13.23 14.26
C MET A 164 -21.77 12.84 15.68
N TYR A 165 -20.97 12.06 16.41
CA TYR A 165 -21.29 11.66 17.77
C TYR A 165 -21.44 12.89 18.69
N LEU A 166 -20.53 13.86 18.59
CA LEU A 166 -20.60 15.10 19.37
C LEU A 166 -21.82 15.94 18.99
N SER A 167 -22.11 16.10 17.70
CA SER A 167 -23.29 16.84 17.23
C SER A 167 -24.60 16.23 17.74
N LEU A 168 -24.71 14.89 17.75
CA LEU A 168 -25.92 14.19 18.24
C LEU A 168 -26.08 14.25 19.76
N THR A 169 -24.99 14.08 20.52
CA THR A 169 -25.04 13.94 21.99
C THR A 169 -24.93 15.26 22.74
N GLN A 170 -24.19 16.23 22.22
CA GLN A 170 -23.93 17.51 22.89
C GLN A 170 -24.72 18.67 22.28
N GLY A 171 -25.44 18.44 21.18
CA GLY A 171 -26.21 19.49 20.49
C GLY A 171 -25.31 20.57 19.87
N ASP A 172 -24.11 20.19 19.43
CA ASP A 172 -23.17 21.11 18.79
C ASP A 172 -23.73 21.65 17.44
N HIS A 173 -23.22 22.79 16.97
CA HIS A 173 -23.82 23.63 15.92
C HIS A 173 -23.97 23.00 14.52
N THR A 174 -23.52 21.75 14.32
CA THR A 174 -23.55 21.08 13.02
C THR A 174 -24.79 20.20 12.90
N LEU A 175 -25.67 20.54 11.96
CA LEU A 175 -26.86 19.74 11.67
C LEU A 175 -26.45 18.45 10.96
N VAL A 176 -26.66 17.31 11.62
CA VAL A 176 -26.48 15.99 10.99
C VAL A 176 -27.67 15.76 10.08
N LEU A 177 -27.40 15.52 8.79
CA LEU A 177 -28.41 15.16 7.80
C LEU A 177 -28.36 13.66 7.53
N GLN A 178 -29.50 13.08 7.14
CA GLN A 178 -29.60 11.70 6.68
C GLN A 178 -28.60 11.39 5.54
N GLN A 179 -28.36 12.36 4.65
CA GLN A 179 -27.38 12.26 3.56
C GLN A 179 -25.93 12.12 4.07
N ASN A 180 -25.61 12.70 5.23
CA ASN A 180 -24.30 12.54 5.85
C ASN A 180 -24.12 11.10 6.34
N VAL A 181 -25.13 10.54 7.00
CA VAL A 181 -25.12 9.13 7.47
C VAL A 181 -24.94 8.19 6.29
N MET A 182 -25.69 8.40 5.19
CA MET A 182 -25.54 7.63 3.94
C MET A 182 -24.10 7.68 3.39
N SER A 183 -23.51 8.88 3.33
CA SER A 183 -22.13 9.08 2.88
C SER A 183 -21.12 8.39 3.81
N TYR A 184 -21.38 8.37 5.11
CA TYR A 184 -20.51 7.72 6.10
C TYR A 184 -20.64 6.18 6.05
N LEU A 185 -21.84 5.65 5.83
CA LEU A 185 -22.08 4.22 5.57
C LEU A 185 -21.32 3.75 4.33
N TYR A 186 -21.42 4.49 3.22
CA TYR A 186 -20.63 4.22 2.03
C TYR A 186 -19.13 4.25 2.35
N SER A 187 -18.64 5.32 2.98
CA SER A 187 -17.21 5.45 3.35
C SER A 187 -16.71 4.31 4.24
N LEU A 188 -17.55 3.82 5.17
CA LEU A 188 -17.23 2.69 6.03
C LEU A 188 -17.15 1.38 5.23
N ALA A 189 -18.10 1.17 4.32
CA ALA A 189 -18.07 0.03 3.40
C ALA A 189 -16.83 0.07 2.50
N GLN A 190 -16.39 1.24 2.02
CA GLN A 190 -15.14 1.36 1.26
C GLN A 190 -13.93 0.85 2.07
N LEU A 191 -13.87 1.19 3.36
CA LEU A 191 -12.80 0.72 4.25
C LEU A 191 -12.87 -0.79 4.48
N GLN A 192 -14.08 -1.32 4.69
CA GLN A 192 -14.31 -2.75 4.86
C GLN A 192 -13.96 -3.54 3.59
N VAL A 193 -14.34 -3.06 2.40
CA VAL A 193 -13.92 -3.63 1.11
C VAL A 193 -12.39 -3.63 1.01
N ALA A 194 -11.76 -2.49 1.32
CA ALA A 194 -10.32 -2.36 1.18
C ALA A 194 -9.57 -3.34 2.10
N ALA A 195 -10.06 -3.53 3.34
CA ALA A 195 -9.55 -4.51 4.28
C ALA A 195 -9.79 -5.95 3.79
N ASN A 196 -11.00 -6.27 3.30
CA ASN A 196 -11.36 -7.59 2.78
C ASN A 196 -10.43 -8.01 1.63
N LYS A 197 -10.17 -7.13 0.66
CA LYS A 197 -9.26 -7.40 -0.47
C LYS A 197 -7.81 -7.57 -0.02
N LEU A 198 -7.41 -6.92 1.08
CA LEU A 198 -6.06 -6.98 1.59
C LEU A 198 -5.75 -8.26 2.40
N PHE A 199 -6.75 -8.90 3.01
CA PHE A 199 -6.54 -10.12 3.81
C PHE A 199 -5.87 -11.27 3.05
N PRO A 200 -6.33 -11.66 1.84
CA PRO A 200 -5.66 -12.71 1.06
C PRO A 200 -4.19 -12.39 0.78
N PHE A 201 -3.89 -11.13 0.46
CA PHE A 201 -2.53 -10.68 0.29
C PHE A 201 -1.74 -10.77 1.60
N ALA A 202 -2.24 -10.18 2.69
CA ALA A 202 -1.60 -10.13 4.00
C ALA A 202 -1.25 -11.53 4.54
N ARG A 203 -2.13 -12.51 4.32
CA ARG A 203 -1.95 -13.92 4.73
C ARG A 203 -1.05 -14.74 3.78
N GLY A 204 -0.56 -14.14 2.69
CA GLY A 204 0.28 -14.82 1.71
C GLY A 204 -0.46 -15.84 0.82
N MET A 205 -1.80 -15.74 0.73
CA MET A 205 -2.62 -16.66 -0.07
C MET A 205 -2.71 -16.24 -1.54
N LYS A 206 -2.65 -14.94 -1.81
CA LYS A 206 -2.72 -14.35 -3.15
C LYS A 206 -1.70 -13.23 -3.31
N THR A 207 -1.35 -12.92 -4.55
CA THR A 207 -0.67 -11.67 -4.90
C THR A 207 -1.57 -10.47 -4.60
N PHE A 208 -0.98 -9.28 -4.51
CA PHE A 208 -1.77 -8.07 -4.31
C PHE A 208 -2.71 -7.85 -5.50
N ASP A 209 -3.98 -7.57 -5.19
CA ASP A 209 -5.04 -7.34 -6.17
C ASP A 209 -5.57 -5.92 -6.00
N ASN A 210 -5.21 -5.06 -6.95
CA ASN A 210 -5.62 -3.66 -6.99
C ASN A 210 -6.75 -3.42 -8.00
N THR A 211 -7.53 -4.44 -8.35
CA THR A 211 -8.71 -4.26 -9.19
C THR A 211 -9.73 -3.35 -8.49
N ASN A 212 -10.46 -2.55 -9.27
CA ASN A 212 -11.50 -1.69 -8.73
C ASN A 212 -12.59 -2.55 -8.03
N PRO A 213 -13.06 -2.12 -6.84
CA PRO A 213 -14.19 -2.75 -6.18
C PRO A 213 -15.44 -2.83 -7.07
N THR A 214 -16.15 -3.94 -6.96
CA THR A 214 -17.43 -4.19 -7.60
C THR A 214 -18.58 -3.97 -6.62
N TRP A 215 -19.83 -3.88 -7.12
CA TRP A 215 -21.00 -3.84 -6.25
C TRP A 215 -21.07 -5.05 -5.29
N ASP A 216 -20.71 -6.25 -5.75
CA ASP A 216 -20.70 -7.45 -4.91
C ASP A 216 -19.70 -7.34 -3.75
N ASP A 217 -18.57 -6.66 -3.96
CA ASP A 217 -17.62 -6.38 -2.87
C ASP A 217 -18.26 -5.50 -1.78
N TYR A 218 -19.00 -4.46 -2.19
CA TYR A 218 -19.73 -3.59 -1.26
C TYR A 218 -20.88 -4.31 -0.57
N ARG A 219 -21.65 -5.12 -1.29
CA ARG A 219 -22.72 -5.94 -0.71
C ARG A 219 -22.18 -6.86 0.39
N ASN A 220 -21.06 -7.53 0.12
CA ASN A 220 -20.37 -8.35 1.13
C ASN A 220 -19.83 -7.50 2.29
N ALA A 221 -19.33 -6.30 2.02
CA ALA A 221 -18.86 -5.39 3.06
C ALA A 221 -19.98 -4.91 3.98
N TYR A 222 -21.15 -4.55 3.44
CA TYR A 222 -22.33 -4.21 4.24
C TYR A 222 -22.75 -5.39 5.13
N ALA A 223 -22.85 -6.59 4.55
CA ALA A 223 -23.19 -7.79 5.31
C ALA A 223 -22.18 -8.07 6.45
N ASN A 224 -20.88 -7.89 6.21
CA ASN A 224 -19.84 -8.07 7.24
C ASN A 224 -19.93 -7.07 8.40
N LEU A 225 -20.52 -5.90 8.14
CA LEU A 225 -20.78 -4.84 9.12
C LEU A 225 -22.14 -5.00 9.81
N ASP A 226 -22.84 -6.10 9.55
CA ASP A 226 -24.19 -6.38 10.03
C ASP A 226 -25.23 -5.35 9.52
N PHE A 227 -25.01 -4.85 8.29
CA PHE A 227 -25.93 -3.98 7.55
C PHE A 227 -26.61 -4.73 6.42
N TRP A 228 -27.95 -4.65 6.38
CA TRP A 228 -28.73 -5.00 5.20
C TRP A 228 -28.98 -3.71 4.43
N TRP A 229 -28.48 -3.66 3.20
CA TRP A 229 -28.57 -2.46 2.38
C TRP A 229 -30.02 -2.12 2.03
N GLU A 230 -30.91 -3.10 2.15
CA GLU A 230 -32.36 -2.98 2.02
C GLU A 230 -32.99 -2.10 3.12
N ASP A 231 -32.37 -2.03 4.30
CA ASP A 231 -32.88 -1.24 5.44
C ASP A 231 -32.60 0.27 5.27
N PHE A 232 -31.74 0.63 4.32
CA PHE A 232 -31.32 2.02 4.08
C PHE A 232 -31.88 2.52 2.75
N GLN A 233 -32.65 3.61 2.81
CA GLN A 233 -33.25 4.22 1.62
C GLN A 233 -32.18 4.60 0.57
N ASP A 234 -32.20 3.91 -0.58
CA ASP A 234 -31.31 4.14 -1.74
C ASP A 234 -29.80 3.94 -1.48
N LEU A 235 -29.40 3.13 -0.49
CA LEU A 235 -27.97 2.85 -0.25
C LEU A 235 -27.31 2.10 -1.43
N GLU A 236 -28.01 1.14 -2.04
CA GLU A 236 -27.53 0.46 -3.25
C GLU A 236 -27.33 1.45 -4.40
N GLY A 237 -28.34 2.29 -4.68
CA GLY A 237 -28.27 3.26 -5.77
C GLY A 237 -27.20 4.31 -5.53
N PHE A 238 -27.05 4.79 -4.28
CA PHE A 238 -25.96 5.68 -3.88
C PHE A 238 -24.59 5.05 -4.17
N THR A 239 -24.40 3.80 -3.77
CA THR A 239 -23.14 3.07 -3.93
C THR A 239 -22.80 2.84 -5.40
N LYS A 240 -23.78 2.39 -6.20
CA LYS A 240 -23.60 2.18 -7.65
C LYS A 240 -23.20 3.47 -8.37
N ARG A 241 -23.89 4.58 -8.08
CA ARG A 241 -23.53 5.91 -8.63
C ARG A 241 -22.13 6.37 -8.19
N ALA A 242 -21.72 6.04 -6.97
CA ALA A 242 -20.37 6.35 -6.49
C ALA A 242 -19.29 5.52 -7.21
N LEU A 243 -19.54 4.23 -7.43
CA LEU A 243 -18.68 3.34 -8.21
C LEU A 243 -18.52 3.81 -9.66
N GLU A 244 -19.60 4.24 -10.30
CA GLU A 244 -19.55 4.80 -11.66
C GLU A 244 -18.65 6.04 -11.74
N ARG A 245 -18.74 6.94 -10.74
CA ARG A 245 -17.87 8.13 -10.67
C ARG A 245 -16.41 7.77 -10.44
N GLU A 246 -16.12 6.79 -9.58
CA GLU A 246 -14.74 6.36 -9.30
C GLU A 246 -14.12 5.63 -10.51
N ASN A 247 -14.91 4.89 -11.30
CA ASN A 247 -14.44 4.20 -12.49
C ASN A 247 -14.29 5.11 -13.73
N ALA A 248 -14.90 6.30 -13.72
CA ALA A 248 -14.81 7.27 -14.81
C ALA A 248 -13.56 8.17 -14.75
N VAL A 249 -12.79 8.09 -13.66
CA VAL A 249 -11.55 8.85 -13.39
C VAL A 249 -10.34 7.95 -13.59
#